data_AF-A0A6G0KXG9-F1
#
_entry.id   AF-A0A6G0KXG9-F1
#
_cell.length_a   1.000
_cell.length_b   1.000
_cell.length_c   1.000
_cell.angle_alpha   90.00
_cell.angle_beta   90.00
_cell.angle_gamma   90.00
#
_symmetry.space_group_name_H-M   'P 1'
#
loop_
_entity.id
_entity.type
_entity.pdbx_description
1 polymer ?
#
loop_
_entity_poly.entity_id
_entity_poly.type
_entity_poly.pdbx_seq_one_letter_code
_entity_poly.pdbx_strand_id
1 'polypeptide(L)'
;MVSESHATCDLPLLEKVRVVGRHCLRGEMPHVLLAIDTMLDDFSAGKKAHEVYKCTGSLRLMQYVAAREPFEEMDPFYRRSQFNRTMEIAAAAGDLKAVKWLVESYKPQQYLTKTVAAAAANGHLHLLQWLFENHYEIGYWGCTEMCGALLNNHSEVVEWLRQHATPHKDSLKKVMEAAAAAGNVKVVEWLFNECHASAEDALWSAQTNKQWQTAKWILENCGISHRTEGCVLHRNSIIRLPLELMQWLIAKYAANLNGCEFEVERCDWRFNEWCREINLRMAHQNEESVWWECHPKTIQLDAP
;
A
#
# COMPACT_ATOMS: atom_id res chain seq x y z
N MET A 1 41.77 30.28 21.69
CA MET A 1 40.49 30.95 21.99
C MET A 1 39.63 30.78 20.76
N VAL A 2 38.73 29.80 20.82
CA VAL A 2 37.84 29.44 19.72
C VAL A 2 36.75 30.51 19.67
N SER A 3 36.73 31.28 18.59
CA SER A 3 35.63 32.18 18.27
C SER A 3 34.43 31.34 17.85
N GLU A 4 33.53 31.10 18.81
CA GLU A 4 32.18 30.65 18.51
C GLU A 4 31.50 31.70 17.65
N SER A 5 31.43 31.42 16.35
CA SER A 5 30.50 32.08 15.46
C SER A 5 29.11 31.64 15.89
N HIS A 6 28.42 32.48 16.65
CA HIS A 6 26.96 32.43 16.74
C HIS A 6 26.41 32.71 15.35
N ALA A 7 26.36 31.68 14.51
CA ALA A 7 25.38 31.61 13.45
C ALA A 7 24.03 31.62 14.16
N THR A 8 23.44 32.81 14.29
CA THR A 8 22.02 32.97 14.56
C THR A 8 21.31 32.25 13.42
N CYS A 9 21.02 30.97 13.63
CA CYS A 9 20.12 30.20 12.78
C CYS A 9 18.80 30.97 12.85
N ASP A 10 18.42 31.67 11.78
CA ASP A 10 17.17 32.43 11.71
C ASP A 10 16.02 31.45 11.94
N LEU A 11 15.62 31.30 13.21
CA LEU A 11 14.49 30.46 13.58
C LEU A 11 13.26 30.99 12.84
N PRO A 12 12.43 30.11 12.24
CA PRO A 12 11.20 30.55 11.61
C PRO A 12 10.40 31.39 12.60
N LEU A 13 9.94 32.56 12.18
CA LEU A 13 9.10 33.45 13.00
C LEU A 13 7.62 33.09 12.78
N LEU A 14 6.89 32.89 13.88
CA LEU A 14 5.44 32.66 13.85
C LEU A 14 4.71 33.98 13.60
N GLU A 15 4.96 34.98 14.46
CA GLU A 15 4.36 36.30 14.39
C GLU A 15 5.40 37.40 14.66
N LYS A 16 5.11 38.61 14.18
CA LYS A 16 5.92 39.80 14.44
C LYS A 16 5.09 40.80 15.25
N VAL A 17 5.51 41.06 16.48
CA VAL A 17 4.79 41.97 17.38
C VAL A 17 5.53 43.31 17.49
N ARG A 18 4.78 44.40 17.46
CA ARG A 18 5.29 45.74 17.77
C ARG A 18 5.00 46.04 19.23
N VAL A 19 6.04 46.17 20.05
CA VAL A 19 5.91 46.58 21.45
C VAL A 19 5.78 48.10 21.53
N VAL A 20 4.68 48.59 22.11
CA VAL A 20 4.46 50.02 22.35
C VAL A 20 4.56 50.28 23.85
N GLY A 21 5.60 51.00 24.26
CA GLY A 21 5.86 51.33 25.67
C GLY A 21 5.70 52.83 25.94
N ARG A 22 5.34 53.17 27.19
CA ARG A 22 5.33 54.57 27.66
C ARG A 22 6.75 55.17 27.72
N HIS A 23 7.78 54.32 27.81
CA HIS A 23 9.18 54.70 27.88
C HIS A 23 9.97 53.89 26.85
N CYS A 24 11.00 54.48 26.23
CA CYS A 24 11.87 53.75 25.31
C CYS A 24 12.59 52.61 26.05
N LEU A 25 12.46 51.38 25.56
CA LEU A 25 13.31 50.27 25.97
C LEU A 25 14.75 50.60 25.56
N ARG A 26 15.67 50.70 26.53
CA ARG A 26 17.09 50.97 26.28
C ARG A 26 17.87 49.66 26.45
N GLY A 27 18.57 49.24 25.40
CA GLY A 27 19.41 48.04 25.38
C GLY A 27 18.71 46.77 24.87
N GLU A 28 19.49 45.73 24.59
CA GLU A 28 18.97 44.39 24.28
C GLU A 28 18.44 43.74 25.56
N MET A 29 17.16 43.40 25.60
CA MET A 29 16.52 42.75 26.75
C MET A 29 16.08 41.33 26.37
N PRO A 30 17.01 40.35 26.31
CA PRO A 30 16.72 39.01 25.83
C PRO A 30 15.66 38.30 26.67
N HIS A 31 15.58 38.56 27.99
CA HIS A 31 14.55 37.99 28.87
C HIS A 31 13.12 38.49 28.54
N VAL A 32 12.97 39.74 28.09
CA VAL A 32 11.67 40.28 27.64
C VAL A 32 11.27 39.64 26.30
N LEU A 33 12.22 39.49 25.39
CA LEU A 33 11.99 38.81 24.11
C LEU A 33 11.62 37.34 24.33
N LEU A 34 12.31 36.63 25.23
CA LEU A 34 11.97 35.26 25.64
C LEU A 34 10.58 35.17 26.26
N ALA A 35 10.19 36.11 27.12
CA ALA A 35 8.86 36.12 27.72
C ALA A 35 7.75 36.39 26.69
N ILE A 36 8.00 37.29 25.73
CA ILE A 36 7.06 37.56 24.61
C ILE A 36 7.00 36.33 23.69
N ASP A 37 8.13 35.73 23.32
CA ASP A 37 8.18 34.51 22.49
C ASP A 37 7.42 33.38 23.18
N THR A 38 7.68 33.12 24.47
CA THR A 38 6.99 32.10 25.27
C THR A 38 5.49 32.35 25.33
N MET A 39 5.06 33.61 25.51
CA MET A 39 3.63 33.97 25.60
C MET A 39 2.91 33.85 24.24
N LEU A 40 3.62 34.07 23.13
CA LEU A 40 3.05 33.95 21.79
C LEU A 40 3.12 32.50 21.28
N ASP A 41 4.03 31.69 21.82
CA ASP A 41 4.27 30.32 21.41
C ASP A 41 3.60 29.28 22.33
N ASP A 42 2.29 29.42 22.52
CA ASP A 42 1.45 28.40 23.17
C ASP A 42 1.26 27.13 22.31
N PHE A 43 1.92 27.09 21.15
CA PHE A 43 1.71 26.07 20.12
C PHE A 43 2.85 25.04 20.08
N SER A 44 4.10 25.46 20.16
CA SER A 44 5.25 24.55 20.07
C SER A 44 5.40 23.66 21.30
N ALA A 45 4.93 24.13 22.46
CA ALA A 45 4.97 23.41 23.72
C ALA A 45 4.11 22.13 23.66
N GLY A 46 4.75 21.01 23.35
CA GLY A 46 4.16 19.67 23.37
C GLY A 46 3.67 19.14 22.02
N LYS A 47 3.59 19.97 20.98
CA LYS A 47 3.29 19.50 19.62
C LYS A 47 4.52 18.99 18.91
N LYS A 48 4.37 17.91 18.15
CA LYS A 48 5.43 17.35 17.30
C LYS A 48 5.29 17.84 15.87
N ALA A 49 6.42 17.95 15.15
CA ALA A 49 6.43 18.43 13.76
C ALA A 49 5.40 17.70 12.88
N HIS A 50 5.29 16.38 13.00
CA HIS A 50 4.33 15.58 12.24
C HIS A 50 2.86 15.83 12.61
N GLU A 51 2.54 16.12 13.88
CA GLU A 51 1.17 16.38 14.33
C GLU A 51 0.68 17.71 13.76
N VAL A 52 1.55 18.72 13.81
CA VAL A 52 1.30 20.03 13.23
C VAL A 52 1.10 19.92 11.73
N TYR A 53 2.01 19.21 11.06
CA TYR A 53 1.92 19.05 9.62
C TYR A 53 0.66 18.27 9.22
N LYS A 54 0.29 17.21 9.95
CA LYS A 54 -0.93 16.44 9.70
C LYS A 54 -2.20 17.31 9.79
N CYS A 55 -2.26 18.23 10.74
CA CYS A 55 -3.43 19.08 10.94
C CYS A 55 -3.48 20.29 9.98
N THR A 56 -2.31 20.80 9.57
CA THR A 56 -2.21 22.09 8.87
C THR A 56 -1.78 21.99 7.41
N GLY A 57 -1.06 20.93 7.02
CA GLY A 57 -0.36 20.83 5.74
C GLY A 57 0.72 21.89 5.54
N SER A 58 1.11 22.63 6.58
CA SER A 58 1.99 23.79 6.45
C SER A 58 3.44 23.41 6.75
N LEU A 59 4.28 23.44 5.72
CA LEU A 59 5.73 23.31 5.85
C LEU A 59 6.32 24.35 6.81
N ARG A 60 5.82 25.60 6.77
CA ARG A 60 6.32 26.68 7.62
C ARG A 60 6.08 26.39 9.11
N LEU A 61 4.89 25.92 9.47
CA LEU A 61 4.58 25.58 10.87
C LEU A 61 5.33 24.34 11.32
N MET A 62 5.54 23.37 10.42
CA MET A 62 6.39 22.22 10.70
C MET A 62 7.84 22.63 10.97
N GLN A 63 8.42 23.50 10.14
CA GLN A 63 9.75 24.08 10.32
C GLN A 63 9.86 24.84 11.63
N TYR A 64 8.83 25.63 11.97
CA TYR A 64 8.76 26.39 13.21
C TYR A 64 8.89 25.50 14.45
N VAL A 65 8.11 24.41 14.51
CA VAL A 65 8.15 23.47 15.64
C VAL A 65 9.44 22.66 15.64
N ALA A 66 9.87 22.16 14.49
CA ALA A 66 11.10 21.37 14.38
C ALA A 66 12.35 22.14 14.84
N ALA A 67 12.41 23.45 14.57
CA ALA A 67 13.53 24.29 14.99
C ALA A 67 13.59 24.54 16.52
N ARG A 68 12.48 24.30 17.23
CA ARG A 68 12.34 24.43 18.69
C ARG A 68 12.35 23.09 19.42
N GLU A 69 12.48 21.97 18.70
CA GLU A 69 12.63 20.66 19.33
C GLU A 69 14.03 20.57 20.00
N PRO A 70 14.13 20.06 21.25
CA PRO A 70 15.40 19.94 21.96
C PRO A 70 16.24 18.82 21.32
N PHE A 71 17.02 19.19 20.31
CA PHE A 71 17.75 18.27 19.45
C PHE A 71 18.78 17.43 20.20
N GLU A 72 19.48 18.03 21.16
CA GLU A 72 20.59 17.41 21.89
C GLU A 72 20.12 16.51 23.04
N GLU A 73 18.89 16.72 23.54
CA GLU A 73 18.33 15.94 24.65
C GLU A 73 17.51 14.74 24.18
N MET A 74 17.21 14.67 22.88
CA MET A 74 16.30 13.67 22.33
C MET A 74 17.02 12.35 22.05
N ASP A 75 16.43 11.25 22.52
CA ASP A 75 16.90 9.90 22.19
C ASP A 75 16.99 9.70 20.65
N PRO A 76 18.11 9.19 20.12
CA PRO A 76 18.31 9.00 18.68
C PRO A 76 17.26 8.11 18.00
N PHE A 77 16.76 7.06 18.68
CA PHE A 77 15.73 6.18 18.12
C PHE A 77 14.37 6.87 18.08
N TYR A 78 14.02 7.61 19.13
CA TYR A 78 12.81 8.41 19.16
C TYR A 78 12.82 9.48 18.05
N ARG A 79 13.94 10.17 17.87
CA ARG A 79 14.12 11.14 16.79
C ARG A 79 13.94 10.51 15.40
N ARG A 80 14.53 9.33 15.18
CA ARG A 80 14.34 8.56 13.93
C ARG A 80 12.87 8.20 13.69
N SER A 81 12.17 7.77 14.74
CA SER A 81 10.74 7.47 14.66
C SER A 81 9.93 8.70 14.25
N GLN A 82 10.21 9.85 14.88
CA GLN A 82 9.55 11.13 14.55
C GLN A 82 9.80 11.56 13.11
N PHE A 83 11.05 11.48 12.66
CA PHE A 83 11.42 11.77 11.28
C PHE A 83 10.66 10.89 10.29
N ASN A 84 10.70 9.57 10.48
CA ASN A 84 10.02 8.61 9.61
C ASN A 84 8.51 8.88 9.57
N ARG A 85 7.90 9.21 10.71
CA ARG A 85 6.47 9.51 10.78
C ARG A 85 6.11 10.80 10.04
N THR A 86 6.94 11.84 10.20
CA THR A 86 6.76 13.12 9.49
C THR A 86 6.87 12.93 7.98
N MET A 87 7.90 12.19 7.55
CA MET A 87 8.13 11.83 6.15
C MET A 87 6.98 11.04 5.53
N GLU A 88 6.46 10.03 6.25
CA GLU A 88 5.32 9.24 5.81
C GLU A 88 4.08 10.10 5.57
N ILE A 89 3.77 11.04 6.49
CA ILE A 89 2.62 11.95 6.35
C ILE A 89 2.83 12.93 5.19
N ALA A 90 4.02 13.52 5.06
CA ALA A 90 4.34 14.42 3.95
C ALA A 90 4.27 13.71 2.59
N ALA A 91 4.76 12.47 2.51
CA ALA A 91 4.69 11.66 1.31
C ALA A 91 3.27 11.22 0.96
N ALA A 92 2.45 10.85 1.95
CA ALA A 92 1.03 10.56 1.74
C ALA A 92 0.25 11.79 1.21
N ALA A 93 0.67 13.00 1.60
CA ALA A 93 0.11 14.26 1.09
C ALA A 93 0.67 14.68 -0.28
N GLY A 94 1.74 14.03 -0.77
CA GLY A 94 2.39 14.38 -2.04
C GLY A 94 3.19 15.68 -2.02
N ASP A 95 3.48 16.23 -0.84
CA ASP A 95 4.20 17.50 -0.71
C ASP A 95 5.71 17.28 -0.87
N LEU A 96 6.16 17.44 -2.12
CA LEU A 96 7.56 17.35 -2.47
C LEU A 96 8.43 18.39 -1.74
N LYS A 97 7.91 19.57 -1.42
CA LYS A 97 8.70 20.61 -0.73
C LYS A 97 8.97 20.20 0.71
N ALA A 98 7.95 19.69 1.39
CA ALA A 98 8.11 19.20 2.75
C ALA A 98 9.05 18.01 2.82
N VAL A 99 8.92 17.05 1.90
CA VAL A 99 9.81 15.88 1.81
C VAL A 99 11.25 16.30 1.53
N LYS A 100 11.51 17.20 0.58
CA LYS A 100 12.85 17.74 0.31
C LYS A 100 13.48 18.36 1.54
N TRP A 101 12.74 19.25 2.20
CA TRP A 101 13.22 19.92 3.41
C TRP A 101 13.57 18.92 4.52
N LEU A 102 12.74 17.89 4.73
CA LEU A 102 12.99 16.86 5.73
C LEU A 102 14.26 16.06 5.42
N VAL A 103 14.46 15.61 4.19
CA VAL A 103 15.65 14.83 3.79
C VAL A 103 16.93 15.66 3.96
N GLU A 104 16.91 16.92 3.53
CA GLU A 104 18.05 17.83 3.63
C GLU A 104 18.38 18.17 5.10
N SER A 105 17.35 18.38 5.94
CA SER A 105 17.52 18.83 7.33
C SER A 105 17.95 17.73 8.29
N TYR A 106 17.49 16.49 8.09
CA TYR A 106 17.74 15.38 9.02
C TYR A 106 18.86 14.43 8.58
N LYS A 107 19.54 14.76 7.48
CA LYS A 107 20.55 13.95 6.77
C LYS A 107 19.96 12.64 6.19
N PRO A 108 20.34 12.25 4.97
CA PRO A 108 19.78 11.08 4.26
C PRO A 108 20.18 9.71 4.84
N GLN A 109 20.70 9.60 6.06
CA GLN A 109 21.16 8.31 6.62
C GLN A 109 20.01 7.35 7.02
N GLN A 110 18.76 7.70 6.74
CA GLN A 110 17.57 6.97 7.19
C GLN A 110 16.89 6.25 6.03
N TYR A 111 16.46 5.01 6.26
CA TYR A 111 15.64 4.26 5.31
C TYR A 111 14.26 4.91 5.13
N LEU A 112 13.91 5.22 3.88
CA LEU A 112 12.67 5.88 3.46
C LEU A 112 11.61 4.88 2.96
N THR A 113 11.72 3.60 3.32
CA THR A 113 10.80 2.54 2.87
C THR A 113 9.32 2.89 3.10
N LYS A 114 8.96 3.40 4.29
CA LYS A 114 7.57 3.82 4.59
C LYS A 114 7.14 5.03 3.76
N THR A 115 8.05 5.95 3.50
CA THR A 115 7.83 7.14 2.67
C THR A 115 7.51 6.76 1.23
N VAL A 116 8.33 5.89 0.63
CA VAL A 116 8.12 5.38 -0.73
C VAL A 116 6.78 4.63 -0.82
N ALA A 117 6.50 3.75 0.14
CA ALA A 117 5.25 3.02 0.20
C ALA A 117 4.03 3.95 0.32
N ALA A 118 4.09 4.98 1.18
CA ALA A 118 3.02 5.96 1.36
C ALA A 118 2.80 6.80 0.09
N ALA A 119 3.87 7.23 -0.57
CA ALA A 119 3.78 7.97 -1.83
C ALA A 119 3.11 7.13 -2.92
N ALA A 120 3.49 5.86 -3.04
CA ALA A 120 2.93 4.94 -4.04
C ALA A 120 1.47 4.59 -3.75
N ALA A 121 1.14 4.34 -2.48
CA ALA A 121 -0.23 4.06 -2.04
C ALA A 121 -1.19 5.25 -2.20
N ASN A 122 -0.68 6.47 -2.36
CA ASN A 122 -1.48 7.67 -2.61
C ASN A 122 -1.31 8.24 -4.03
N GLY A 123 -0.59 7.55 -4.91
CA GLY A 123 -0.51 7.91 -6.33
C GLY A 123 0.45 9.06 -6.67
N HIS A 124 1.37 9.43 -5.76
CA HIS A 124 2.26 10.58 -5.93
C HIS A 124 3.50 10.24 -6.78
N LEU A 125 3.28 10.05 -8.09
CA LEU A 125 4.33 9.65 -9.04
C LEU A 125 5.51 10.63 -9.08
N HIS A 126 5.25 11.95 -9.06
CA HIS A 126 6.31 12.98 -9.06
C HIS A 126 7.25 12.85 -7.86
N LEU A 127 6.72 12.47 -6.70
CA LEU A 127 7.50 12.26 -5.49
C LEU A 127 8.36 11.01 -5.60
N LEU A 128 7.80 9.92 -6.15
CA LEU A 128 8.51 8.68 -6.38
C LEU A 128 9.65 8.84 -7.39
N GLN A 129 9.43 9.56 -8.48
CA GLN A 129 10.48 9.89 -9.46
C GLN A 129 11.63 10.64 -8.80
N TRP A 130 11.32 11.67 -8.00
CA TRP A 130 12.35 12.42 -7.28
C TRP A 130 13.12 11.54 -6.28
N LEU A 131 12.42 10.70 -5.49
CA LEU A 131 13.04 9.77 -4.54
C LEU A 131 13.91 8.74 -5.25
N PHE A 132 13.50 8.24 -6.42
CA PHE A 132 14.24 7.27 -7.19
C PHE A 132 15.50 7.86 -7.82
N GLU A 133 15.42 9.08 -8.37
CA GLU A 133 16.56 9.74 -9.00
C GLU A 133 17.62 10.21 -7.99
N ASN A 134 17.22 10.62 -6.79
CA ASN A 134 18.11 11.30 -5.83
C ASN A 134 18.45 10.46 -4.59
N HIS A 135 17.64 9.44 -4.28
CA HIS A 135 17.64 8.72 -3.00
C HIS A 135 17.31 7.23 -3.16
N TYR A 136 17.70 6.62 -4.29
CA TYR A 136 17.39 5.24 -4.60
C TYR A 136 17.82 4.27 -3.50
N GLU A 137 19.04 4.44 -3.00
CA GLU A 137 19.73 3.55 -2.05
C GLU A 137 19.11 3.53 -0.65
N ILE A 138 18.35 4.57 -0.29
CA ILE A 138 17.67 4.65 1.00
C ILE A 138 16.18 4.32 0.90
N GLY A 139 15.62 4.27 -0.31
CA GLY A 139 14.30 3.71 -0.59
C GLY A 139 14.35 2.19 -0.70
N TYR A 140 13.25 1.52 -0.35
CA TYR A 140 13.06 0.12 -0.72
C TYR A 140 12.07 0.06 -1.88
N TRP A 141 12.48 -0.61 -2.96
CA TRP A 141 11.80 -0.61 -4.26
C TRP A 141 11.60 -2.04 -4.74
N GLY A 142 10.85 -2.85 -3.99
CA GLY A 142 10.73 -4.26 -4.34
C GLY A 142 9.47 -5.00 -3.88
N CYS A 143 8.51 -4.31 -3.24
CA CYS A 143 7.30 -4.96 -2.76
C CYS A 143 6.22 -3.95 -2.35
N THR A 144 6.47 -3.24 -1.25
CA THR A 144 5.43 -2.54 -0.48
C THR A 144 4.82 -1.38 -1.27
N GLU A 145 5.64 -0.68 -2.03
CA GLU A 145 5.26 0.41 -2.91
C GLU A 145 4.36 -0.07 -4.07
N MET A 146 4.73 -1.16 -4.75
CA MET A 146 3.91 -1.72 -5.83
C MET A 146 2.58 -2.28 -5.29
N CYS A 147 2.61 -3.00 -4.17
CA CYS A 147 1.39 -3.48 -3.50
C CYS A 147 0.46 -2.32 -3.12
N GLY A 148 0.98 -1.25 -2.52
CA GLY A 148 0.21 -0.08 -2.15
C GLY A 148 -0.42 0.63 -3.35
N ALA A 149 0.33 0.77 -4.45
CA ALA A 149 -0.17 1.37 -5.69
C ALA A 149 -1.25 0.50 -6.36
N LEU A 150 -1.08 -0.84 -6.34
CA LEU A 150 -2.06 -1.78 -6.88
C LEU A 150 -3.38 -1.72 -6.09
N LEU A 151 -3.32 -1.86 -4.77
CA LEU A 151 -4.51 -1.91 -3.92
C LEU A 151 -5.32 -0.60 -3.91
N ASN A 152 -4.67 0.54 -4.19
CA ASN A 152 -5.33 1.84 -4.30
C ASN A 152 -5.58 2.28 -5.76
N ASN A 153 -5.41 1.39 -6.73
CA ASN A 153 -5.69 1.61 -8.16
C ASN A 153 -4.90 2.77 -8.80
N HIS A 154 -3.66 3.01 -8.37
CA HIS A 154 -2.78 4.03 -8.95
C HIS A 154 -2.02 3.50 -10.17
N SER A 155 -2.71 3.33 -11.30
CA SER A 155 -2.17 2.70 -12.51
C SER A 155 -0.90 3.37 -13.07
N GLU A 156 -0.80 4.70 -13.01
CA GLU A 156 0.38 5.44 -13.47
C GLU A 156 1.63 5.10 -12.65
N VAL A 157 1.47 5.02 -11.32
CA VAL A 157 2.55 4.61 -10.42
C VAL A 157 2.94 3.16 -10.67
N VAL A 158 1.97 2.26 -10.85
CA VAL A 158 2.23 0.85 -11.13
C VAL A 158 3.02 0.67 -12.43
N GLU A 159 2.63 1.36 -13.50
CA GLU A 159 3.34 1.27 -14.78
C GLU A 159 4.75 1.83 -14.69
N TRP A 160 4.93 2.94 -13.98
CA TRP A 160 6.25 3.50 -13.74
C TRP A 160 7.13 2.56 -12.90
N LEU A 161 6.59 2.00 -11.81
CA LEU A 161 7.31 1.02 -10.97
C LEU A 161 7.68 -0.23 -11.76
N ARG A 162 6.79 -0.74 -12.63
CA ARG A 162 7.07 -1.90 -13.49
C ARG A 162 8.29 -1.68 -14.38
N GLN A 163 8.48 -0.46 -14.89
CA GLN A 163 9.58 -0.10 -15.79
C GLN A 163 10.90 0.17 -15.07
N HIS A 164 10.86 0.58 -13.79
CA HIS A 164 12.04 1.09 -13.07
C HIS A 164 12.46 0.24 -11.87
N ALA A 165 11.55 -0.54 -11.29
CA ALA A 165 11.75 -1.28 -10.05
C ALA A 165 11.13 -2.68 -10.13
N THR A 166 11.91 -3.66 -10.54
CA THR A 166 11.48 -5.07 -10.53
C THR A 166 11.40 -5.59 -9.08
N PRO A 167 10.26 -6.18 -8.66
CA PRO A 167 10.10 -6.75 -7.33
C PRO A 167 11.16 -7.81 -7.03
N HIS A 168 11.57 -7.88 -5.75
CA HIS A 168 12.46 -8.95 -5.31
C HIS A 168 11.76 -10.30 -5.37
N LYS A 169 12.48 -11.40 -5.63
CA LYS A 169 11.91 -12.76 -5.75
C LYS A 169 11.05 -13.15 -4.54
N ASP A 170 11.53 -12.86 -3.34
CA ASP A 170 10.83 -13.15 -2.08
C ASP A 170 9.52 -12.37 -1.91
N SER A 171 9.35 -11.29 -2.67
CA SER A 171 8.20 -10.40 -2.63
C SER A 171 7.19 -10.65 -3.74
N LEU A 172 7.56 -11.41 -4.78
CA LEU A 172 6.72 -11.69 -5.94
C LEU A 172 5.35 -12.26 -5.56
N LYS A 173 5.31 -13.16 -4.56
CA LYS A 173 4.06 -13.73 -4.05
C LYS A 173 3.09 -12.64 -3.58
N LYS A 174 3.56 -11.71 -2.74
CA LYS A 174 2.75 -10.61 -2.19
C LYS A 174 2.28 -9.65 -3.28
N VAL A 175 3.16 -9.34 -4.24
CA VAL A 175 2.82 -8.45 -5.36
C VAL A 175 1.79 -9.12 -6.28
N MET A 176 1.90 -10.42 -6.52
CA MET A 176 0.92 -11.20 -7.29
C MET A 176 -0.45 -11.22 -6.62
N GLU A 177 -0.50 -11.48 -5.30
CA GLU A 177 -1.73 -11.41 -4.51
C GLU A 177 -2.38 -10.02 -4.59
N ALA A 178 -1.59 -8.96 -4.43
CA ALA A 178 -2.08 -7.58 -4.53
C ALA A 178 -2.59 -7.24 -5.94
N ALA A 179 -1.90 -7.69 -6.99
CA ALA A 179 -2.32 -7.48 -8.37
C ALA A 179 -3.63 -8.21 -8.68
N ALA A 180 -3.78 -9.43 -8.16
CA ALA A 180 -4.99 -10.22 -8.29
C ALA A 180 -6.16 -9.63 -7.51
N ALA A 181 -5.92 -9.14 -6.28
CA ALA A 181 -6.91 -8.44 -5.46
C ALA A 181 -7.37 -7.12 -6.09
N ALA A 182 -6.46 -6.39 -6.75
CA ALA A 182 -6.75 -5.16 -7.47
C ALA A 182 -7.45 -5.40 -8.83
N GLY A 183 -7.45 -6.64 -9.34
CA GLY A 183 -8.03 -6.97 -10.64
C GLY A 183 -7.15 -6.55 -11.82
N ASN A 184 -5.86 -6.28 -11.60
CA ASN A 184 -4.96 -5.80 -12.64
C ASN A 184 -4.35 -6.97 -13.44
N VAL A 185 -5.11 -7.46 -14.43
CA VAL A 185 -4.72 -8.59 -15.28
C VAL A 185 -3.36 -8.37 -15.95
N LYS A 186 -3.03 -7.15 -16.38
CA LYS A 186 -1.75 -6.84 -17.04
C LYS A 186 -0.55 -7.10 -16.14
N VAL A 187 -0.67 -6.75 -14.86
CA VAL A 187 0.41 -6.97 -13.89
C VAL A 187 0.49 -8.44 -13.48
N VAL A 188 -0.66 -9.12 -13.33
CA VAL A 188 -0.68 -10.58 -13.09
C VAL A 188 -0.02 -11.33 -14.24
N GLU A 189 -0.34 -10.97 -15.49
CA GLU A 189 0.29 -11.51 -16.69
C GLU A 189 1.80 -11.27 -16.72
N TRP A 190 2.22 -10.04 -16.43
CA TRP A 190 3.62 -9.66 -16.34
C TRP A 190 4.37 -10.47 -15.27
N LEU A 191 3.84 -10.56 -14.06
CA LEU A 191 4.45 -11.31 -12.95
C LEU A 191 4.54 -12.82 -13.25
N PHE A 192 3.53 -13.38 -13.92
CA PHE A 192 3.50 -14.79 -14.25
C PHE A 192 4.49 -15.14 -15.37
N ASN A 193 4.48 -14.35 -16.45
CA ASN A 193 5.27 -14.63 -17.65
C ASN A 193 6.74 -14.20 -17.52
N GLU A 194 7.00 -13.00 -16.99
CA GLU A 194 8.35 -12.42 -16.94
C GLU A 194 9.06 -12.69 -15.61
N CYS A 195 8.34 -12.70 -14.49
CA CYS A 195 8.92 -12.89 -13.16
C CYS A 195 8.81 -14.33 -12.62
N HIS A 196 8.12 -15.23 -13.32
CA HIS A 196 7.86 -16.62 -12.90
C HIS A 196 7.26 -16.73 -11.50
N ALA A 197 6.39 -15.80 -11.12
CA ALA A 197 5.72 -15.79 -9.83
C ALA A 197 4.63 -16.88 -9.75
N SER A 198 4.48 -17.51 -8.58
CA SER A 198 3.39 -18.48 -8.35
C SER A 198 2.03 -17.77 -8.31
N ALA A 199 1.03 -18.39 -8.93
CA ALA A 199 -0.36 -17.89 -8.98
C ALA A 199 -1.31 -18.61 -7.99
N GLU A 200 -0.78 -19.47 -7.12
CA GLU A 200 -1.57 -20.30 -6.18
C GLU A 200 -2.51 -19.46 -5.30
N ASP A 201 -1.97 -18.47 -4.59
CA ASP A 201 -2.75 -17.58 -3.71
C ASP A 201 -3.42 -16.41 -4.46
N ALA A 202 -3.07 -16.22 -5.73
CA ALA A 202 -3.59 -15.15 -6.57
C ALA A 202 -5.08 -15.37 -6.89
N LEU A 203 -5.49 -16.62 -7.16
CA LEU A 203 -6.89 -16.93 -7.43
C LEU A 203 -7.78 -16.67 -6.22
N TRP A 204 -7.36 -17.11 -5.04
CA TRP A 204 -8.09 -16.85 -3.80
C TRP A 204 -8.28 -15.33 -3.57
N SER A 205 -7.21 -14.57 -3.80
CA SER A 205 -7.23 -13.10 -3.68
C SER A 205 -8.19 -12.45 -4.69
N ALA A 206 -8.19 -12.91 -5.95
CA ALA A 206 -9.13 -12.46 -6.97
C ALA A 206 -10.58 -12.83 -6.63
N GLN A 207 -10.84 -14.04 -6.12
CA GLN A 207 -12.17 -14.48 -5.73
C GLN A 207 -12.73 -13.66 -4.56
N THR A 208 -11.93 -13.48 -3.51
CA THR A 208 -12.33 -12.72 -2.32
C THR A 208 -12.66 -11.26 -2.64
N ASN A 209 -11.93 -10.67 -3.59
CA ASN A 209 -12.14 -9.29 -4.03
C ASN A 209 -13.08 -9.16 -5.24
N LYS A 210 -13.74 -10.25 -5.65
CA LYS A 210 -14.71 -10.28 -6.76
C LYS A 210 -14.12 -9.83 -8.11
N GLN A 211 -12.82 -10.06 -8.31
CA GLN A 211 -12.08 -9.72 -9.53
C GLN A 211 -12.18 -10.83 -10.57
N TRP A 212 -13.36 -10.98 -11.16
CA TRP A 212 -13.73 -12.13 -11.98
C TRP A 212 -12.94 -12.28 -13.28
N GLN A 213 -12.56 -11.17 -13.92
CA GLN A 213 -11.74 -11.24 -15.14
C GLN A 213 -10.32 -11.72 -14.84
N THR A 214 -9.77 -11.31 -13.71
CA THR A 214 -8.47 -11.77 -13.25
C THR A 214 -8.52 -13.23 -12.81
N ALA A 215 -9.57 -13.63 -12.08
CA ALA A 215 -9.79 -15.03 -11.74
C ALA A 215 -9.90 -15.93 -12.98
N LYS A 216 -10.66 -15.50 -13.99
CA LYS A 216 -10.76 -16.20 -15.29
C LYS A 216 -9.39 -16.29 -15.97
N TRP A 217 -8.65 -15.19 -16.05
CA TRP A 217 -7.33 -15.18 -16.68
C TRP A 217 -6.36 -16.14 -15.97
N ILE A 218 -6.34 -16.14 -14.63
CA ILE A 218 -5.50 -17.05 -13.82
C ILE A 218 -5.89 -18.51 -14.11
N LEU A 219 -7.18 -18.83 -14.14
CA LEU A 219 -7.68 -20.16 -14.45
C LEU A 219 -7.32 -20.61 -15.88
N GLU A 220 -7.35 -19.72 -16.85
CA GLU A 220 -7.01 -20.03 -18.24
C GLU A 220 -5.51 -20.25 -18.47
N ASN A 221 -4.65 -19.48 -17.79
CA ASN A 221 -3.22 -19.40 -18.10
C ASN A 221 -2.30 -20.07 -17.07
N CYS A 222 -2.69 -20.14 -15.79
CA CYS A 222 -1.82 -20.66 -14.72
C CYS A 222 -2.00 -22.16 -14.44
N GLY A 223 -2.74 -22.88 -15.28
CA GLY A 223 -2.80 -24.34 -15.28
C GLY A 223 -3.79 -24.94 -14.28
N ILE A 224 -4.92 -25.42 -14.80
CA ILE A 224 -5.83 -26.32 -14.08
C ILE A 224 -5.37 -27.79 -14.23
N SER A 225 -4.19 -28.11 -14.80
CA SER A 225 -3.82 -29.49 -15.15
C SER A 225 -2.48 -30.04 -14.63
N HIS A 226 -2.61 -31.09 -13.80
CA HIS A 226 -1.80 -32.33 -13.70
C HIS A 226 -0.26 -32.30 -13.56
N ARG A 227 0.38 -31.17 -13.29
CA ARG A 227 1.73 -31.21 -12.69
C ARG A 227 1.61 -30.73 -11.25
N THR A 228 1.95 -31.62 -10.35
CA THR A 228 1.80 -31.55 -8.88
C THR A 228 2.55 -30.39 -8.22
N GLU A 229 3.16 -29.50 -8.98
CA GLU A 229 3.84 -28.30 -8.53
C GLU A 229 3.25 -27.12 -9.32
N GLY A 230 2.46 -26.27 -8.67
CA GLY A 230 1.92 -25.02 -9.25
C GLY A 230 0.46 -25.01 -9.68
N CYS A 231 -0.34 -26.05 -9.38
CA CYS A 231 -1.78 -25.99 -9.59
C CYS A 231 -2.46 -24.99 -8.64
N VAL A 232 -3.37 -24.18 -9.18
CA VAL A 232 -4.09 -23.14 -8.42
C VAL A 232 -5.30 -23.71 -7.65
N LEU A 233 -5.80 -24.87 -8.08
CA LEU A 233 -6.90 -25.59 -7.44
C LEU A 233 -6.40 -26.91 -6.86
N HIS A 234 -6.64 -27.09 -5.56
CA HIS A 234 -6.30 -28.30 -4.82
C HIS A 234 -7.55 -29.12 -4.52
N ARG A 235 -7.38 -30.39 -4.13
CA ARG A 235 -8.50 -31.18 -3.58
C ARG A 235 -9.03 -30.47 -2.34
N ASN A 236 -10.34 -30.22 -2.29
CA ASN A 236 -11.07 -29.44 -1.29
C ASN A 236 -10.99 -27.91 -1.44
N SER A 237 -10.49 -27.38 -2.56
CA SER A 237 -10.62 -25.94 -2.85
C SER A 237 -12.09 -25.56 -3.01
N ILE A 238 -12.53 -24.57 -2.24
CA ILE A 238 -13.86 -23.96 -2.36
C ILE A 238 -13.78 -22.85 -3.41
N ILE A 239 -14.52 -23.01 -4.50
CA ILE A 239 -14.56 -22.09 -5.63
C ILE A 239 -15.76 -21.16 -5.45
N ARG A 240 -15.47 -19.86 -5.32
CA ARG A 240 -16.45 -18.78 -5.24
C ARG A 240 -16.29 -17.89 -6.47
N LEU A 241 -17.12 -18.13 -7.48
CA LEU A 241 -17.12 -17.44 -8.76
C LEU A 241 -18.57 -17.11 -9.15
N PRO A 242 -18.81 -16.11 -10.01
CA PRO A 242 -20.09 -15.91 -10.65
C PRO A 242 -20.56 -17.19 -11.33
N LEU A 243 -21.87 -17.40 -11.36
CA LEU A 243 -22.52 -18.58 -11.88
C LEU A 243 -22.05 -18.89 -13.32
N GLU A 244 -21.92 -17.86 -14.16
CA GLU A 244 -21.46 -18.01 -15.55
C GLU A 244 -20.01 -18.51 -15.63
N LEU A 245 -19.15 -18.05 -14.74
CA LEU A 245 -17.76 -18.51 -14.67
C LEU A 245 -17.66 -19.91 -14.08
N MET A 246 -18.52 -20.26 -13.12
CA MET A 246 -18.60 -21.64 -12.62
C MET A 246 -19.06 -22.59 -13.73
N GLN A 247 -20.12 -22.24 -14.47
CA GLN A 247 -20.60 -22.99 -15.64
C GLN A 247 -19.50 -23.20 -16.66
N TRP A 248 -18.80 -22.13 -17.04
CA TRP A 248 -17.68 -22.19 -17.96
C TRP A 248 -16.54 -23.09 -17.43
N LEU A 249 -16.18 -22.95 -16.15
CA LEU A 249 -15.11 -23.71 -15.52
C LEU A 249 -15.43 -25.21 -15.49
N ILE A 250 -16.65 -25.57 -15.09
CA ILE A 250 -17.14 -26.95 -15.08
C ILE A 250 -17.18 -27.51 -16.51
N ALA A 251 -17.79 -26.78 -17.46
CA ALA A 251 -17.91 -27.23 -18.84
C ALA A 251 -16.56 -27.51 -19.51
N LYS A 252 -15.54 -26.69 -19.22
CA LYS A 252 -14.23 -26.77 -19.88
C LYS A 252 -13.22 -27.66 -19.15
N TYR A 253 -13.32 -27.76 -17.82
CA TYR A 253 -12.29 -28.39 -16.98
C TYR A 253 -12.83 -29.44 -15.98
N ALA A 254 -14.05 -29.97 -16.16
CA ALA A 254 -14.66 -30.98 -15.27
C ALA A 254 -13.70 -32.12 -14.86
N ALA A 255 -12.90 -32.64 -15.79
CA ALA A 255 -11.96 -33.73 -15.52
C ALA A 255 -10.89 -33.40 -14.47
N ASN A 256 -10.55 -32.12 -14.36
CA ASN A 256 -9.47 -31.60 -13.53
C ASN A 256 -9.95 -31.08 -12.17
N LEU A 257 -11.25 -30.85 -12.02
CA LEU A 257 -11.86 -30.25 -10.84
C LEU A 257 -12.25 -31.30 -9.78
N ASN A 258 -11.67 -32.50 -9.85
CA ASN A 258 -12.05 -33.62 -8.98
C ASN A 258 -11.80 -33.28 -7.50
N GLY A 259 -12.88 -33.26 -6.70
CA GLY A 259 -12.83 -32.90 -5.29
C GLY A 259 -12.78 -31.40 -5.02
N CYS A 260 -12.96 -30.55 -6.03
CA CYS A 260 -13.25 -29.12 -5.82
C CYS A 260 -14.73 -28.94 -5.47
N GLU A 261 -15.00 -28.04 -4.54
CA GLU A 261 -16.35 -27.70 -4.10
C GLU A 261 -16.75 -26.33 -4.63
N PHE A 262 -17.96 -26.21 -5.17
CA PHE A 262 -18.56 -24.97 -5.67
C PHE A 262 -19.61 -24.51 -4.67
N GLU A 263 -19.41 -23.31 -4.11
CA GLU A 263 -20.39 -22.71 -3.21
C GLU A 263 -21.43 -21.92 -4.01
N VAL A 264 -22.70 -22.32 -3.92
CA VAL A 264 -23.82 -21.71 -4.63
C VAL A 264 -24.87 -21.27 -3.62
N GLU A 265 -25.37 -20.04 -3.72
CA GLU A 265 -26.45 -19.57 -2.86
C GLU A 265 -27.72 -20.42 -3.07
N ARG A 266 -28.46 -20.72 -2.00
CA ARG A 266 -29.69 -21.52 -2.09
C ARG A 266 -30.79 -20.85 -2.88
N CYS A 267 -30.81 -19.52 -2.90
CA CYS A 267 -31.77 -18.73 -3.65
C CYS A 267 -31.58 -18.86 -5.19
N ASP A 268 -30.38 -19.22 -5.64
CA ASP A 268 -30.06 -19.51 -7.05
C ASP A 268 -30.56 -20.90 -7.46
N TRP A 269 -31.88 -21.08 -7.38
CA TRP A 269 -32.53 -22.37 -7.64
C TRP A 269 -32.20 -22.93 -9.03
N ARG A 270 -32.12 -22.07 -10.06
CA ARG A 270 -31.78 -22.47 -11.43
C ARG A 270 -30.40 -23.10 -11.52
N PHE A 271 -29.41 -22.52 -10.84
CA PHE A 271 -28.06 -23.04 -10.88
C PHE A 271 -27.95 -24.34 -10.06
N ASN A 272 -28.61 -24.40 -8.90
CA ASN A 272 -28.69 -25.63 -8.11
C ASN A 272 -29.40 -26.76 -8.85
N GLU A 273 -30.44 -26.46 -9.63
CA GLU A 273 -31.11 -27.42 -10.50
C GLU A 273 -30.18 -27.89 -11.63
N TRP A 274 -29.53 -26.96 -12.33
CA TRP A 274 -28.52 -27.27 -13.33
C TRP A 274 -27.39 -28.16 -12.80
N CYS A 275 -26.87 -27.89 -11.59
CA CYS A 275 -25.88 -28.74 -10.93
C CYS A 275 -26.37 -30.19 -10.74
N ARG A 276 -27.66 -30.39 -10.45
CA ARG A 276 -28.26 -31.74 -10.35
C ARG A 276 -28.38 -32.39 -11.73
N GLU A 277 -28.79 -31.64 -12.74
CA GLU A 277 -28.94 -32.15 -14.11
C GLU A 277 -27.62 -32.70 -14.67
N ILE A 278 -26.52 -31.98 -14.43
CA ILE A 278 -25.18 -32.43 -14.85
C ILE A 278 -24.53 -33.46 -13.91
N ASN A 279 -25.28 -33.98 -12.92
CA ASN A 279 -24.83 -34.97 -11.94
C ASN A 279 -23.62 -34.55 -11.07
N LEU A 280 -23.56 -33.29 -10.63
CA LEU A 280 -22.67 -32.89 -9.53
C LEU A 280 -23.19 -33.49 -8.21
N ARG A 281 -22.25 -33.85 -7.33
CA ARG A 281 -22.59 -34.39 -6.02
C ARG A 281 -22.83 -33.25 -5.04
N MET A 282 -23.96 -33.24 -4.33
CA MET A 282 -24.14 -32.33 -3.20
C MET A 282 -23.25 -32.80 -2.04
N ALA A 283 -22.24 -31.99 -1.66
CA ALA A 283 -21.31 -32.30 -0.58
C ALA A 283 -21.94 -31.99 0.78
N HIS A 284 -22.35 -30.73 0.97
CA HIS A 284 -23.04 -30.28 2.17
C HIS A 284 -23.93 -29.05 1.86
N GLN A 285 -24.81 -28.69 2.80
CA GLN A 285 -25.71 -27.53 2.68
C GLN A 285 -25.96 -26.91 4.05
N ASN A 286 -26.11 -25.59 4.11
CA ASN A 286 -26.54 -24.84 5.29
C ASN A 286 -27.77 -23.99 4.93
N GLU A 287 -28.24 -23.08 5.79
CA GLU A 287 -29.43 -22.27 5.52
C GLU A 287 -29.30 -21.35 4.29
N GLU A 288 -28.07 -20.92 3.97
CA GLU A 288 -27.78 -19.87 2.97
C GLU A 288 -27.25 -20.43 1.63
N SER A 289 -26.47 -21.51 1.65
CA SER A 289 -25.69 -22.02 0.53
C SER A 289 -25.72 -23.55 0.41
N VAL A 290 -25.42 -24.04 -0.79
CA VAL A 290 -25.22 -25.45 -1.14
C VAL A 290 -23.83 -25.60 -1.74
N TRP A 291 -23.09 -26.63 -1.31
CA TRP A 291 -21.78 -26.96 -1.86
C TRP A 291 -21.88 -28.17 -2.78
N TRP A 292 -21.44 -28.00 -4.01
CA TRP A 292 -21.44 -29.02 -5.05
C TRP A 292 -20.02 -29.50 -5.33
N GLU A 293 -19.77 -30.81 -5.26
CA GLU A 293 -18.49 -31.44 -5.55
C GLU A 293 -18.48 -31.98 -6.99
N CYS A 294 -17.39 -31.68 -7.70
CA CYS A 294 -17.15 -32.21 -9.03
C CYS A 294 -16.50 -33.60 -8.96
N HIS A 295 -17.19 -34.61 -9.51
CA HIS A 295 -16.63 -35.94 -9.75
C HIS A 295 -16.61 -36.23 -11.26
N PRO A 296 -15.42 -36.31 -11.90
CA PRO A 296 -15.28 -36.44 -13.35
C PRO A 296 -16.04 -37.60 -13.99
N LYS A 297 -16.26 -38.68 -13.24
CA LYS A 297 -16.88 -39.91 -13.72
C LYS A 297 -18.41 -39.84 -13.76
N THR A 298 -19.01 -38.85 -13.10
CA THR A 298 -20.47 -38.74 -13.00
C THR A 298 -21.03 -37.61 -13.86
N ILE A 299 -20.20 -36.65 -14.27
CA ILE A 299 -20.67 -35.46 -14.97
C ILE A 299 -21.18 -35.79 -16.37
N GLN A 300 -22.44 -35.43 -16.63
CA GLN A 300 -23.05 -35.46 -17.95
C GLN A 300 -23.15 -34.02 -18.44
N LEU A 301 -22.12 -33.57 -19.15
CA LEU A 301 -22.23 -32.37 -19.97
C LEU A 301 -22.77 -32.82 -21.31
N ASP A 302 -23.97 -32.36 -21.68
CA ASP A 302 -24.43 -32.49 -23.06
C ASP A 302 -23.36 -31.84 -23.95
N ALA A 303 -22.66 -32.68 -24.72
CA ALA A 303 -21.63 -32.22 -25.63
C ALA A 303 -22.28 -31.30 -26.69
N PRO A 304 -21.62 -30.21 -27.12
CA PRO A 304 -22.06 -29.49 -28.30
C PRO A 304 -22.03 -30.39 -29.55
#